data_AF-A0A978UT93-F1
#
_entry.id   AF-A0A978UT93-F1
#
_cell.length_a   1.000
_cell.length_b   1.000
_cell.length_c   1.000
_cell.angle_alpha   90.00
_cell.angle_beta   90.00
_cell.angle_gamma   90.00
#
_symmetry.space_group_name_H-M   'P 1'
#
loop_
_entity.id
_entity.type
_entity.pdbx_description
1 polymer ?
#
loop_
_entity_poly.entity_id
_entity_poly.type
_entity_poly.pdbx_seq_one_letter_code
_entity_poly.pdbx_strand_id
1 'polypeptide(L)'
;MAYIILQSKHQRIRPLLSSKLTKLLKANKRNVKIKDVDAKGNPLPNATISIQQKQSSFPFGCAINKNILNNNAYKNWFTLRRFTVTTFENEMKWYRNEANQGKEDYSVSDAMLQFTKQHGISVRGQPFWVKSLSGQ
;
A
#
# COMPACT_ATOMS: atom_id res chain seq x y z
N MET A 1 -17.44 0.36 9.04
CA MET A 1 -16.98 1.18 7.90
C MET A 1 -16.99 0.33 6.64
N ALA A 2 -17.85 0.66 5.69
CA ALA A 2 -18.12 -0.12 4.47
C ALA A 2 -17.85 0.78 3.27
N TYR A 3 -17.14 0.27 2.27
CA TYR A 3 -16.96 0.96 0.99
C TYR A 3 -17.31 -0.01 -0.15
N ILE A 4 -18.20 0.42 -1.04
CA ILE A 4 -18.44 -0.18 -2.35
C ILE A 4 -18.17 0.90 -3.40
N ILE A 5 -17.42 0.50 -4.42
CA ILE A 5 -17.22 1.23 -5.68
C ILE A 5 -17.86 0.39 -6.78
N LEU A 6 -18.60 1.04 -7.68
CA LEU A 6 -18.71 0.61 -9.07
C LEU A 6 -18.55 1.83 -9.99
N GLN A 7 -17.57 1.71 -10.88
CA GLN A 7 -17.40 2.52 -12.09
C GLN A 7 -17.32 1.56 -13.27
N SER A 8 -17.95 1.95 -14.38
CA SER A 8 -17.92 1.24 -15.66
C SER A 8 -17.42 2.19 -16.74
N LYS A 9 -16.26 1.90 -17.32
CA LYS A 9 -16.09 1.53 -18.74
C LYS A 9 -14.60 1.48 -19.12
N HIS A 10 -14.25 0.35 -19.76
CA HIS A 10 -13.14 0.11 -20.68
C HIS A 10 -11.69 0.44 -20.27
N GLN A 11 -10.93 -0.62 -19.99
CA GLN A 11 -9.62 -0.85 -20.62
C GLN A 11 -9.26 -2.35 -20.58
N ARG A 12 -8.86 -2.88 -21.74
CA ARG A 12 -8.39 -4.27 -21.95
C ARG A 12 -6.96 -4.42 -21.44
N ILE A 13 -6.62 -5.58 -20.83
CA ILE A 13 -5.43 -6.45 -21.08
C ILE A 13 -5.12 -7.39 -19.87
N ARG A 14 -4.92 -8.69 -20.19
CA ARG A 14 -4.39 -9.87 -19.42
C ARG A 14 -5.31 -10.67 -18.46
N PRO A 15 -5.64 -11.94 -18.79
CA PRO A 15 -6.40 -12.85 -17.92
C PRO A 15 -5.56 -14.04 -17.42
N LEU A 16 -4.81 -13.90 -16.31
CA LEU A 16 -4.30 -15.08 -15.56
C LEU A 16 -4.28 -14.92 -14.03
N LEU A 17 -4.56 -13.72 -13.49
CA LEU A 17 -4.66 -13.46 -12.04
C LEU A 17 -6.09 -13.18 -11.55
N SER A 18 -7.07 -13.20 -12.46
CA SER A 18 -8.40 -12.62 -12.23
C SER A 18 -9.24 -13.39 -11.21
N SER A 19 -9.27 -14.73 -11.24
CA SER A 19 -10.22 -15.50 -10.43
C SER A 19 -10.00 -15.35 -8.91
N LYS A 20 -8.74 -15.35 -8.48
CA LYS A 20 -8.36 -15.27 -7.06
C LYS A 20 -8.54 -13.86 -6.50
N LEU A 21 -8.14 -12.83 -7.26
CA LEU A 21 -8.40 -11.42 -6.92
C LEU A 21 -9.90 -11.07 -6.91
N THR A 22 -10.67 -11.62 -7.85
CA THR A 22 -12.13 -11.39 -7.92
C THR A 22 -12.86 -12.00 -6.72
N LYS A 23 -12.45 -13.19 -6.24
CA LYS A 23 -12.98 -13.78 -5.00
C LYS A 23 -12.69 -12.93 -3.77
N LEU A 24 -11.45 -12.43 -3.61
CA LEU A 24 -11.05 -11.59 -2.48
C LEU A 24 -11.78 -10.24 -2.45
N LEU A 25 -11.93 -9.62 -3.63
CA LEU A 25 -12.68 -8.38 -3.78
C LEU A 25 -14.17 -8.57 -3.48
N LYS A 26 -14.76 -9.73 -3.84
CA LYS A 26 -16.16 -10.05 -3.56
C LYS A 26 -16.42 -10.27 -2.07
N ALA A 27 -15.47 -10.86 -1.34
CA ALA A 27 -15.58 -11.11 0.10
C ALA A 27 -15.55 -9.85 0.98
N ASN A 28 -14.97 -8.75 0.50
CA ASN A 28 -14.79 -7.51 1.28
C ASN A 28 -15.73 -6.36 0.87
N LYS A 29 -16.66 -6.59 -0.05
CA LYS A 29 -17.69 -5.60 -0.43
C LYS A 29 -18.83 -5.62 0.60
N ARG A 30 -19.28 -4.44 1.03
CA ARG A 30 -20.39 -4.29 1.99
C ARG A 30 -21.43 -3.31 1.43
N ASN A 31 -22.69 -3.73 1.39
CA ASN A 31 -23.78 -2.87 0.92
C ASN A 31 -23.88 -1.60 1.79
N VAL A 32 -23.85 -0.43 1.15
CA VAL A 32 -24.04 0.87 1.80
C VAL A 32 -25.28 1.51 1.20
N LYS A 33 -26.19 1.99 2.07
CA LYS A 33 -27.34 2.82 1.67
C LYS A 33 -27.02 4.26 2.06
N ILE A 34 -27.01 5.17 1.09
CA ILE A 34 -26.85 6.60 1.32
C ILE A 34 -28.24 7.22 1.15
N LYS A 35 -28.67 8.00 2.15
CA LYS A 35 -29.91 8.77 2.11
C LYS A 35 -29.54 10.24 2.24
N ASP A 36 -30.03 11.05 1.32
CA ASP A 36 -29.97 12.50 1.42
C ASP A 36 -31.34 13.02 1.84
N VAL A 37 -31.40 13.71 2.97
CA VAL A 37 -32.66 14.13 3.62
C VAL A 37 -32.58 15.57 4.08
N ASP A 38 -33.71 16.27 4.04
CA ASP A 38 -33.85 17.61 4.60
C ASP A 38 -33.86 17.60 6.14
N ALA A 39 -33.91 18.79 6.76
CA ALA A 39 -33.99 18.92 8.22
C ALA A 39 -35.26 18.30 8.85
N LYS A 40 -36.25 17.93 8.04
CA LYS A 40 -37.52 17.31 8.43
C LYS A 40 -37.55 15.80 8.13
N GLY A 41 -36.45 15.23 7.60
CA GLY A 41 -36.31 13.82 7.28
C GLY A 41 -36.89 13.39 5.91
N ASN A 42 -37.30 14.33 5.06
CA ASN A 42 -37.81 14.02 3.72
C ASN A 42 -36.67 13.83 2.72
N PRO A 43 -36.77 12.88 1.77
CA PRO A 43 -35.77 12.69 0.73
C PRO A 43 -35.59 13.95 -0.13
N LEU A 44 -34.35 14.38 -0.35
CA LEU A 44 -34.04 15.50 -1.22
C LEU A 44 -34.08 15.06 -2.70
N PRO A 45 -34.98 15.60 -3.54
CA PRO A 45 -34.98 15.33 -4.98
C PRO A 45 -33.77 15.98 -5.65
N ASN A 46 -33.20 15.29 -6.64
CA ASN A 46 -32.07 15.76 -7.48
C ASN A 46 -30.74 16.02 -6.74
N ALA A 47 -30.52 15.36 -5.59
CA ALA A 47 -29.24 15.39 -4.89
C ALA A 47 -28.09 14.83 -5.75
N THR A 48 -26.99 15.57 -5.85
CA THR A 48 -25.75 15.11 -6.50
C THR A 48 -24.77 14.63 -5.45
N ILE A 49 -24.46 13.34 -5.45
CA ILE A 49 -23.53 12.72 -4.50
C ILE A 49 -22.20 12.43 -5.21
N SER A 50 -21.09 12.92 -4.66
CA SER A 50 -19.73 12.57 -5.09
C SER A 50 -19.02 11.75 -4.00
N ILE A 51 -18.40 10.64 -4.40
CA ILE A 51 -17.71 9.73 -3.47
C ILE A 51 -16.27 9.57 -3.93
N GLN A 52 -15.33 9.94 -3.08
CA GLN A 52 -13.90 9.75 -3.32
C GLN A 52 -13.32 8.72 -2.35
N GLN A 53 -12.70 7.66 -2.89
CA GLN A 53 -11.95 6.71 -2.07
C GLN A 53 -10.64 7.38 -1.60
N LYS A 54 -10.55 7.65 -0.29
CA LYS A 54 -9.34 8.27 0.28
C LYS A 54 -8.21 7.27 0.51
N GLN A 55 -8.53 6.04 0.91
CA GLN A 55 -7.56 4.98 1.18
C GLN A 55 -8.16 3.58 0.88
N SER A 56 -7.29 2.63 0.55
CA SER A 56 -7.64 1.21 0.44
C SER A 56 -7.59 0.55 1.82
N SER A 57 -8.56 -0.29 2.14
CA SER A 57 -8.53 -1.14 3.33
C SER A 57 -7.60 -2.36 3.17
N PHE A 58 -7.16 -2.64 1.94
CA PHE A 58 -6.26 -3.75 1.64
C PHE A 58 -4.83 -3.22 1.41
N PRO A 59 -3.82 -3.83 2.06
CA PRO A 59 -2.42 -3.47 1.87
C PRO A 59 -1.98 -3.77 0.44
N PHE A 60 -1.59 -2.73 -0.28
CA PHE A 60 -1.14 -2.79 -1.66
C PHE A 60 0.25 -2.16 -1.78
N GLY A 61 1.16 -2.89 -2.43
CA GLY A 61 2.59 -2.59 -2.36
C GLY A 61 3.41 -3.36 -3.39
N CYS A 62 4.65 -2.91 -3.59
CA CYS A 62 5.69 -3.64 -4.29
C CYS A 62 7.00 -3.59 -3.47
N ALA A 63 8.00 -4.38 -3.90
CA ALA A 63 9.32 -4.29 -3.31
C ALA A 63 10.05 -3.01 -3.78
N ILE A 64 11.00 -2.55 -2.96
CA ILE A 64 11.92 -1.45 -3.27
C ILE A 64 13.36 -1.84 -2.91
N ASN A 65 14.33 -1.18 -3.53
CA ASN A 65 15.75 -1.36 -3.22
C ASN A 65 16.45 -0.04 -2.91
N LYS A 66 17.73 -0.12 -2.54
CA LYS A 66 18.56 1.01 -2.13
C LYS A 66 18.59 2.19 -3.11
N ASN A 67 18.30 1.96 -4.39
CA ASN A 67 18.30 3.03 -5.40
C ASN A 67 17.24 4.08 -5.12
N ILE A 68 16.21 3.75 -4.33
CA ILE A 68 15.19 4.69 -3.87
C ILE A 68 15.80 5.86 -3.08
N LEU A 69 16.95 5.67 -2.43
CA LEU A 69 17.58 6.70 -1.60
C LEU A 69 18.19 7.85 -2.43
N ASN A 70 18.68 7.55 -3.63
CA ASN A 70 19.45 8.50 -4.45
C ASN A 70 18.73 8.92 -5.74
N ASN A 71 17.65 8.24 -6.13
CA ASN A 71 16.92 8.54 -7.36
C ASN A 71 15.61 9.29 -7.08
N ASN A 72 15.58 10.59 -7.36
CA ASN A 72 14.41 11.43 -7.13
C ASN A 72 13.20 11.03 -7.99
N ALA A 73 13.41 10.61 -9.24
CA ALA A 73 12.33 10.14 -10.10
C ALA A 73 11.68 8.86 -9.52
N TYR A 74 12.50 7.97 -8.96
CA TYR A 74 12.01 6.76 -8.29
C TYR A 74 11.25 7.08 -7.00
N LYS A 75 11.77 7.99 -6.16
CA LYS A 75 11.06 8.48 -4.96
C LYS A 75 9.70 9.03 -5.32
N ASN A 76 9.64 9.92 -6.31
CA ASN A 76 8.39 10.53 -6.75
C ASN A 76 7.42 9.47 -7.30
N TRP A 77 7.88 8.59 -8.19
CA TRP A 77 7.04 7.52 -8.73
C TRP A 77 6.41 6.64 -7.63
N PHE A 78 7.20 6.27 -6.63
CA PHE A 78 6.79 5.39 -5.54
C PHE A 78 5.84 6.05 -4.54
N THR A 79 6.08 7.34 -4.23
CA THR A 79 5.40 8.08 -3.15
C THR A 79 4.11 8.78 -3.57
N LEU A 80 3.72 8.71 -4.85
CA LEU A 80 2.48 9.28 -5.42
C LEU A 80 1.18 8.56 -4.94
N ARG A 81 1.10 8.20 -3.65
CA ARG A 81 -0.04 7.59 -2.92
C ARG A 81 -0.60 6.30 -3.52
N ARG A 82 0.22 5.55 -4.26
CA ARG A 82 -0.16 4.26 -4.85
C ARG A 82 -0.04 3.12 -3.85
N PHE A 83 0.98 3.16 -3.01
CA PHE A 83 1.35 2.04 -2.14
C PHE A 83 1.13 2.39 -0.67
N THR A 84 0.56 1.43 0.05
CA THR A 84 0.36 1.47 1.51
C THR A 84 1.38 0.62 2.24
N VAL A 85 1.96 -0.37 1.55
CA VAL A 85 2.98 -1.26 2.11
C VAL A 85 4.15 -1.47 1.14
N THR A 86 5.31 -1.87 1.65
CA THR A 86 6.48 -2.26 0.85
C THR A 86 7.34 -3.30 1.56
N THR A 87 8.29 -3.87 0.84
CA THR A 87 9.31 -4.79 1.36
C THR A 87 10.63 -4.45 0.70
N PHE A 88 11.75 -4.58 1.40
CA PHE A 88 13.06 -4.33 0.78
C PHE A 88 13.51 -5.57 0.02
N GLU A 89 14.08 -5.39 -1.18
CA GLU A 89 14.45 -6.51 -2.05
C GLU A 89 15.50 -7.42 -1.41
N ASN A 90 16.55 -6.81 -0.85
CA ASN A 90 17.66 -7.52 -0.24
C ASN A 90 18.18 -6.85 1.03
N GLU A 91 17.84 -5.59 1.26
CA GLU A 91 18.44 -4.73 2.27
C GLU A 91 18.04 -5.12 3.71
N MET A 92 17.10 -6.06 3.89
CA MET A 92 16.82 -6.68 5.19
C MET A 92 17.43 -8.08 5.35
N LYS A 93 18.16 -8.58 4.34
CA LYS A 93 18.73 -9.94 4.37
C LYS A 93 20.07 -9.93 5.07
N TRP A 94 20.33 -10.97 5.87
CA TRP A 94 21.54 -11.09 6.68
C TRP A 94 22.84 -10.80 5.91
N TYR A 95 23.03 -11.38 4.72
CA TYR A 95 24.26 -11.21 3.93
C TYR A 95 24.48 -9.79 3.41
N ARG A 96 23.46 -8.92 3.47
CA ARG A 96 23.61 -7.49 3.17
C ARG A 96 24.06 -6.69 4.38
N ASN A 97 23.56 -7.04 5.57
CA ASN A 97 23.82 -6.28 6.79
C ASN A 97 25.00 -6.86 7.58
N GLU A 98 25.41 -8.10 7.35
CA GLU A 98 26.55 -8.74 8.01
C GLU A 98 27.36 -9.52 6.96
N ALA A 99 27.99 -8.79 6.04
CA ALA A 99 28.81 -9.42 4.99
C ALA A 99 30.04 -10.12 5.57
N ASN A 100 30.55 -9.65 6.71
CA ASN A 100 31.58 -10.31 7.50
C ASN A 100 31.01 -10.56 8.90
N GLN A 101 31.20 -11.77 9.43
CA GLN A 101 30.69 -12.13 10.75
C GLN A 101 31.18 -11.15 11.82
N GLY A 102 30.24 -10.65 12.64
CA GLY A 102 30.49 -9.67 13.69
C GLY A 102 30.65 -8.22 13.20
N LYS A 103 30.49 -7.95 11.90
CA LYS A 103 30.51 -6.58 11.33
C LYS A 103 29.16 -6.27 10.72
N GLU A 104 28.27 -5.74 11.56
CA GLU A 104 26.92 -5.36 11.16
C GLU A 104 26.87 -3.91 10.62
N ASP A 105 26.18 -3.70 9.50
CA ASP A 105 25.90 -2.41 8.90
C ASP A 105 24.45 -2.36 8.41
N TYR A 106 23.60 -1.65 9.17
CA TYR A 106 22.20 -1.42 8.83
C TYR A 106 21.95 -0.08 8.15
N SER A 107 22.99 0.72 7.87
CA SER A 107 22.87 2.11 7.42
C SER A 107 21.91 2.29 6.24
N VAL A 108 22.02 1.42 5.23
CA VAL A 108 21.14 1.43 4.06
C VAL A 108 19.72 1.04 4.41
N SER A 109 19.54 -0.01 5.22
CA SER A 109 18.22 -0.49 5.62
C SER A 109 17.48 0.51 6.51
N ASP A 110 18.21 1.20 7.39
CA ASP A 110 17.69 2.23 8.28
C ASP A 110 17.30 3.49 7.51
N ALA A 111 18.14 3.90 6.54
CA ALA A 111 17.81 5.02 5.65
C ALA A 111 16.55 4.73 4.81
N MET A 112 16.40 3.49 4.32
CA MET A 112 15.18 3.07 3.60
C MET A 112 13.96 3.03 4.52
N LEU A 113 14.12 2.55 5.76
CA LEU A 113 13.06 2.54 6.76
C LEU A 113 12.61 3.96 7.09
N GLN A 114 13.54 4.88 7.31
CA GLN A 114 13.26 6.29 7.56
C GLN A 114 12.51 6.92 6.39
N PHE A 115 12.93 6.66 5.15
CA PHE A 115 12.22 7.11 3.95
C PHE A 115 10.76 6.62 3.93
N THR A 116 10.53 5.32 4.15
CA THR A 116 9.16 4.77 4.13
C THR A 116 8.29 5.34 5.25
N LYS A 117 8.86 5.56 6.44
CA LYS A 117 8.19 6.17 7.59
C LYS A 117 7.77 7.61 7.30
N GLN A 118 8.65 8.41 6.68
CA GLN A 118 8.34 9.80 6.27
C GLN A 118 7.18 9.87 5.27
N HIS A 119 7.01 8.85 4.43
CA HIS A 119 5.95 8.81 3.43
C HIS A 119 4.70 8.02 3.88
N GLY A 120 4.65 7.56 5.14
CA GLY A 120 3.49 6.83 5.69
C GLY A 120 3.27 5.46 5.05
N ILE A 121 4.34 4.81 4.59
CA ILE A 121 4.30 3.49 3.95
C ILE A 121 4.78 2.45 4.96
N SER A 122 3.98 1.42 5.24
CA SER A 122 4.39 0.37 6.17
C SER A 122 5.37 -0.62 5.50
N VAL A 123 6.39 -1.06 6.24
CA VAL A 123 7.32 -2.09 5.76
C VAL A 123 6.89 -3.45 6.25
N ARG A 124 6.78 -4.42 5.34
CA ARG A 124 6.61 -5.85 5.66
C ARG A 124 7.97 -6.51 5.70
N GLY A 125 8.27 -7.16 6.81
CA GLY A 125 9.43 -8.04 6.93
C GLY A 125 9.39 -9.15 5.89
N GLN A 126 10.56 -9.51 5.38
CA GLN A 126 10.73 -10.57 4.39
C GLN A 126 11.28 -11.81 5.12
N PRO A 127 10.50 -12.87 5.37
CA PRO A 127 10.98 -13.98 6.17
C PRO A 127 11.82 -14.95 5.32
N PHE A 128 13.12 -15.03 5.63
CA PHE A 128 13.86 -16.31 5.79
C PHE A 128 15.21 -16.14 6.53
N TRP A 129 15.81 -14.93 6.58
CA TRP A 129 17.02 -14.62 7.38
C TRP A 129 17.07 -13.13 7.80
N VAL A 130 16.20 -12.71 8.71
CA VAL A 130 16.16 -11.34 9.24
C VAL A 130 16.57 -11.38 10.70
N LYS A 131 17.67 -10.71 11.06
CA LYS A 131 17.92 -10.29 12.43
C LYS A 131 16.98 -9.10 12.67
N SER A 132 16.09 -9.19 13.65
CA SER A 132 15.17 -8.10 14.00
C SER A 132 15.96 -6.80 14.09
N LEU A 133 15.50 -5.75 13.41
CA LEU A 133 16.02 -4.41 13.65
C LEU A 133 15.76 -4.10 15.12
N SER A 134 16.80 -4.18 15.94
CA SER A 134 16.72 -3.87 17.35
C SER A 134 16.79 -2.35 17.51
N GLY A 135 15.65 -1.73 17.82
CA GLY A 135 15.61 -0.35 18.29
C GLY A 135 14.42 0.47 17.77
N GLN A 136 13.31 0.42 18.52
CA GLN A 136 12.28 1.46 18.72
C GLN A 136 11.46 1.98 17.51
#